data_AF-A0A973QXH5-F1
#
_entry.id   AF-A0A973QXH5-F1
#
_cell.length_a   1.000
_cell.length_b   1.000
_cell.length_c   1.000
_cell.angle_alpha   90.00
_cell.angle_beta   90.00
_cell.angle_gamma   90.00
#
_symmetry.space_group_name_H-M   'P 1'
#
loop_
_entity.id
_entity.type
_entity.pdbx_description
1 polymer ?
#
loop_
_entity_poly.entity_id
_entity_poly.type
_entity_poly.pdbx_seq_one_letter_code
_entity_poly.pdbx_strand_id
1 'polypeptide(L)'
;IVTRAHDWLVWHDTEIMEAVQGGAPGWTPRFVDKRVGERVYKELLRFVGEMRDMPSHPARGALDRFLSDFASDLQSDTDTRTRVERLKGEVLGRGEVQDLIASAWTAVRSMIVSAAEDERSELRLRVRASLLSLGARMASDPKVQAKVDGWVEGAAVYVVTTYRKEITSLITDTVAGWDAEHTTRKIEAHIGRDLQFIRINGTVVGSLAGLLIYTLSRALGA
;
A
#
# COMPACT_ATOMS: atom_id res chain seq x y z
N ILE A 1 15.06 12.10 -11.58
CA ILE A 1 15.90 11.52 -10.50
C ILE A 1 17.25 12.21 -10.46
N VAL A 2 18.06 12.14 -11.53
CA VAL A 2 19.39 12.78 -11.62
C VAL A 2 19.39 14.28 -11.29
N THR A 3 18.42 15.06 -11.77
CA THR A 3 18.31 16.49 -11.45
C THR A 3 18.12 16.75 -9.95
N ARG A 4 17.24 15.99 -9.27
CA ARG A 4 17.04 16.13 -7.82
C ARG A 4 18.25 15.64 -7.02
N ALA A 5 18.96 14.63 -7.52
CA ALA A 5 20.18 14.14 -6.88
C ALA A 5 21.31 15.18 -6.96
N HIS A 6 21.47 15.85 -8.12
CA HIS A 6 22.39 16.97 -8.28
C HIS A 6 22.04 18.12 -7.31
N ASP A 7 20.78 18.54 -7.27
CA ASP A 7 20.37 19.67 -6.43
C ASP A 7 20.54 19.37 -4.94
N TRP A 8 20.30 18.12 -4.52
CA TRP A 8 20.54 17.67 -3.14
C TRP A 8 22.03 17.67 -2.77
N LEU A 9 22.92 17.21 -3.67
CA LEU A 9 24.38 17.20 -3.49
C LEU A 9 24.97 18.61 -3.39
N VAL A 10 24.38 19.59 -4.09
CA VAL A 10 24.78 21.00 -4.01
C VAL A 10 24.34 21.62 -2.68
N TRP A 11 23.16 21.24 -2.18
CA TRP A 11 22.61 21.82 -0.96
C TRP A 11 23.23 21.28 0.34
N HIS A 12 23.76 20.04 0.33
CA HIS A 12 24.29 19.35 1.52
C HIS A 12 25.80 19.11 1.43
N ASP A 13 26.55 20.03 0.81
CA ASP A 13 28.02 19.99 0.69
C ASP A 13 28.71 19.68 2.02
N THR A 14 28.29 20.38 3.08
CA THR A 14 28.99 20.36 4.37
C THR A 14 28.84 19.03 5.09
N GLU A 15 27.65 18.42 5.03
CA GLU A 15 27.35 17.11 5.63
C GLU A 15 28.07 15.96 4.90
N ILE A 16 28.22 16.07 3.58
CA ILE A 16 28.96 15.09 2.78
C ILE A 16 30.46 15.18 3.08
N MET A 17 31.00 16.40 3.19
CA MET A 17 32.40 16.61 3.53
C MET A 17 32.75 16.09 4.93
N GLU A 18 31.81 16.14 5.87
CA GLU A 18 31.95 15.56 7.21
C GLU A 18 31.85 14.03 7.19
N ALA A 19 30.90 13.45 6.45
CA ALA A 19 30.75 12.00 6.31
C ALA A 19 31.95 11.33 5.63
N VAL A 20 32.55 11.97 4.61
CA VAL A 20 33.76 11.47 3.93
C VAL A 20 34.97 11.52 4.84
N GLN A 21 35.08 12.55 5.69
CA GLN A 21 36.15 12.64 6.70
C GLN A 21 35.97 11.61 7.83
N GLY A 22 34.73 11.24 8.17
CA GLY A 22 34.42 10.20 9.16
C GLY A 22 34.73 8.76 8.69
N GLY A 23 34.88 8.54 7.38
CA GLY A 23 35.15 7.22 6.80
C GLY A 23 36.63 6.88 6.55
N ALA A 24 37.55 7.82 6.82
CA ALA A 24 38.98 7.63 6.55
C ALA A 24 39.65 6.72 7.60
N PRO A 25 40.45 5.72 7.20
CA PRO A 25 41.14 4.84 8.13
C PRO A 25 42.20 5.63 8.93
N GLY A 26 42.28 5.39 10.25
CA GLY A 26 43.00 6.21 11.23
C GLY A 26 44.52 6.38 11.06
N TRP A 27 45.10 5.88 9.97
CA TRP A 27 46.52 6.00 9.62
C TRP A 27 46.82 7.11 8.59
N THR A 28 45.80 7.82 8.09
CA THR A 28 45.98 8.81 7.02
C THR A 28 46.10 10.24 7.60
N PRO A 29 47.11 11.04 7.19
CA PRO A 29 47.23 12.40 7.69
C PRO A 29 46.03 13.27 7.26
N ARG A 30 45.44 14.03 8.20
CA ARG A 30 44.21 14.84 7.98
C ARG A 30 44.23 15.77 6.77
N PHE A 31 45.42 16.22 6.33
CA PHE A 31 45.57 17.06 5.13
C PHE A 31 45.43 16.29 3.81
N VAL A 32 45.74 14.99 3.82
CA VAL A 32 45.55 14.07 2.70
C VAL A 32 44.08 13.71 2.58
N ASP A 33 43.41 13.40 3.68
CA ASP A 33 41.96 13.11 3.71
C ASP A 33 41.14 14.28 3.16
N LYS A 34 41.47 15.52 3.56
CA LYS A 34 40.77 16.71 3.07
C LYS A 34 40.96 16.92 1.57
N ARG A 35 42.18 16.75 1.05
CA ARG A 35 42.47 16.90 -0.39
C ARG A 35 41.87 15.78 -1.24
N VAL A 36 41.92 14.55 -0.75
CA VAL A 36 41.31 13.40 -1.43
C VAL A 36 39.79 13.54 -1.42
N GLY A 37 39.20 13.93 -0.28
CA GLY A 37 37.77 14.20 -0.15
C GLY A 37 37.29 15.32 -1.09
N GLU A 38 37.96 16.48 -1.10
CA GLU A 38 37.63 17.58 -2.03
C GLU A 38 37.75 17.17 -3.50
N ARG A 39 38.74 16.34 -3.85
CA ARG A 39 38.94 15.84 -5.21
C ARG A 39 37.85 14.85 -5.61
N VAL A 40 37.53 13.90 -4.73
CA VAL A 40 36.47 12.90 -4.93
C VAL A 40 35.11 13.58 -5.03
N TYR A 41 34.82 14.55 -4.17
CA TYR A 41 33.58 15.34 -4.21
C TYR A 41 33.44 16.09 -5.54
N LYS A 42 34.47 16.83 -5.96
CA LYS A 42 34.44 17.57 -7.24
C LYS A 42 34.25 16.63 -8.41
N GLU A 43 34.86 15.45 -8.37
CA GLU A 43 34.76 14.48 -9.45
C GLU A 43 33.40 13.77 -9.50
N LEU A 44 32.82 13.46 -8.35
CA LEU A 44 31.43 13.00 -8.22
C LEU A 44 30.46 14.05 -8.75
N LEU A 45 30.64 15.32 -8.36
CA LEU A 45 29.77 16.41 -8.80
C LEU A 45 29.86 16.60 -10.32
N ARG A 46 31.07 16.57 -10.86
CA ARG A 46 31.34 16.63 -12.30
C ARG A 46 30.68 15.47 -13.04
N PHE A 47 30.87 14.24 -12.57
CA PHE A 47 30.32 13.04 -13.18
C PHE A 47 28.78 13.00 -13.14
N VAL A 48 28.18 13.40 -12.01
CA VAL A 48 26.72 13.51 -11.88
C VAL A 48 26.16 14.64 -12.76
N GLY A 49 26.88 15.76 -12.88
CA GLY A 49 26.56 16.84 -13.82
C GLY A 49 26.61 16.37 -15.27
N GLU A 50 27.67 15.66 -15.67
CA GLU A 50 27.82 15.06 -17.01
C GLU A 50 26.68 14.07 -17.32
N MET A 51 26.27 13.24 -16.37
CA MET A 51 25.09 12.36 -16.51
C MET A 51 23.76 13.11 -16.59
N ARG A 52 23.64 14.28 -15.96
CA ARG A 52 22.44 15.13 -16.04
C ARG A 52 22.31 15.72 -17.44
N ASP A 53 23.41 16.28 -17.94
CA ASP A 53 23.44 17.09 -19.15
C ASP A 53 23.53 16.24 -20.43
N MET A 54 23.95 14.96 -20.33
CA MET A 54 23.92 13.99 -21.42
C MET A 54 22.88 12.87 -21.20
N PRO A 55 21.72 12.94 -21.88
CA PRO A 55 20.69 11.87 -21.85
C PRO A 55 21.21 10.48 -22.24
N SER A 56 22.14 10.40 -23.19
CA SER A 56 22.72 9.15 -23.71
C SER A 56 24.01 8.70 -22.99
N HIS A 57 24.28 9.20 -21.78
CA HIS A 57 25.52 8.91 -21.09
C HIS A 57 25.69 7.39 -20.82
N PRO A 58 26.83 6.75 -21.19
CA PRO A 58 27.04 5.31 -21.00
C PRO A 58 26.85 4.85 -19.55
N ALA A 59 27.21 5.69 -18.57
CA ALA A 59 27.03 5.38 -17.16
C ALA A 59 25.56 5.35 -16.71
N ARG A 60 24.65 6.09 -17.37
CA ARG A 60 23.21 5.95 -17.11
C ARG A 60 22.73 4.56 -17.51
N GLY A 61 23.10 4.11 -18.70
CA GLY A 61 22.76 2.77 -19.16
C GLY A 61 23.38 1.67 -18.29
N ALA A 62 24.61 1.86 -17.81
CA ALA A 62 25.26 0.92 -16.89
C ALA A 62 24.56 0.88 -15.52
N LEU A 63 24.19 2.05 -14.98
CA LEU A 63 23.46 2.15 -13.72
C LEU A 63 22.06 1.55 -13.83
N ASP A 64 21.32 1.86 -14.90
CA ASP A 64 19.98 1.31 -15.12
C ASP A 64 20.02 -0.21 -15.27
N ARG A 65 20.99 -0.76 -16.03
CA ARG A 65 21.20 -2.21 -16.12
C ARG A 65 21.53 -2.81 -14.76
N PHE A 66 22.49 -2.24 -14.04
CA PHE A 66 22.85 -2.71 -12.70
C PHE A 66 21.64 -2.72 -11.76
N LEU A 67 20.84 -1.66 -11.74
CA LEU A 67 19.66 -1.56 -10.89
C LEU A 67 18.56 -2.55 -11.32
N SER A 68 18.37 -2.77 -12.62
CA SER A 68 17.42 -3.76 -13.13
C SER A 68 17.85 -5.19 -12.82
N ASP A 69 19.13 -5.52 -13.03
CA ASP A 69 19.70 -6.83 -12.74
C ASP A 69 19.65 -7.09 -11.23
N PHE A 70 20.04 -6.12 -10.41
CA PHE A 70 19.94 -6.21 -8.96
C PHE A 70 18.50 -6.39 -8.48
N ALA A 71 17.53 -5.69 -9.07
CA ALA A 71 16.11 -5.86 -8.75
C ALA A 71 15.57 -7.24 -9.17
N SER A 72 16.07 -7.80 -10.27
CA SER A 72 15.77 -9.16 -10.69
C SER A 72 16.35 -10.17 -9.72
N ASP A 73 17.64 -10.05 -9.40
CA ASP A 73 18.36 -10.93 -8.48
C ASP A 73 17.72 -10.92 -7.08
N LEU A 74 17.25 -9.76 -6.60
CA LEU A 74 16.56 -9.68 -5.31
C LEU A 74 15.23 -10.46 -5.27
N GLN A 75 14.58 -10.64 -6.42
CA GLN A 75 13.31 -11.36 -6.55
C GLN A 75 13.52 -12.86 -6.78
N SER A 76 14.53 -13.24 -7.57
CA SER A 76 14.75 -14.62 -7.99
C SER A 76 15.83 -15.36 -7.19
N ASP A 77 16.82 -14.66 -6.64
CA ASP A 77 17.92 -15.28 -5.91
C ASP A 77 17.72 -15.18 -4.38
N THR A 78 17.66 -16.37 -3.77
CA THR A 78 17.46 -16.51 -2.32
C THR A 78 18.69 -16.05 -1.54
N ASP A 79 19.89 -16.19 -2.10
CA ASP A 79 21.13 -15.85 -1.40
C ASP A 79 21.31 -14.32 -1.35
N THR A 80 21.08 -13.63 -2.48
CA THR A 80 21.03 -12.16 -2.56
C THR A 80 19.98 -11.57 -1.62
N ARG A 81 18.77 -12.15 -1.57
CA ARG A 81 17.71 -11.72 -0.66
C ARG A 81 18.11 -11.86 0.81
N THR A 82 18.72 -12.99 1.17
CA THR A 82 19.18 -13.25 2.55
C THR A 82 20.28 -12.26 2.96
N ARG A 83 21.19 -11.95 2.04
CA ARG A 83 22.27 -10.98 2.27
C ARG A 83 21.74 -9.57 2.49
N VAL A 84 20.73 -9.16 1.73
CA VAL A 84 20.06 -7.86 1.89
C VAL A 84 19.25 -7.80 3.18
N GLU A 85 18.51 -8.84 3.54
CA GLU A 85 17.78 -8.87 4.81
C GLU A 85 18.72 -8.83 6.02
N ARG A 86 19.89 -9.50 5.93
CA ARG A 86 20.94 -9.42 6.96
C ARG A 86 21.48 -8.00 7.09
N LEU A 87 21.83 -7.36 5.97
CA LEU A 87 22.32 -5.99 5.96
C LEU A 87 21.27 -5.01 6.50
N LYS A 88 20.00 -5.18 6.11
CA LYS A 88 18.87 -4.42 6.62
C LYS A 88 18.74 -4.58 8.13
N GLY A 89 18.82 -5.81 8.65
CA GLY A 89 18.83 -6.08 10.08
C GLY A 89 20.00 -5.41 10.81
N GLU A 90 21.20 -5.46 10.24
CA GLU A 90 22.39 -4.81 10.81
C GLU A 90 22.30 -3.29 10.83
N VAL A 91 21.70 -2.68 9.79
CA VAL A 91 21.52 -1.22 9.71
C VAL A 91 20.39 -0.76 10.63
N LEU A 92 19.25 -1.45 10.60
CA LEU A 92 18.10 -1.13 11.45
C LEU A 92 18.34 -1.48 12.93
N GLY A 93 19.30 -2.35 13.23
CA GLY A 93 19.69 -2.69 14.61
C GLY A 93 20.58 -1.64 15.28
N ARG A 94 21.09 -0.67 14.54
CA ARG A 94 21.90 0.42 15.11
C ARG A 94 20.99 1.44 15.79
N GLY A 95 21.29 1.76 17.05
CA GLY A 95 20.49 2.71 17.84
C GLY A 95 20.38 4.07 17.16
N GLU A 96 21.46 4.56 16.56
CA GLU A 96 21.51 5.84 15.85
C GLU A 96 20.54 5.89 14.67
N VAL A 97 20.38 4.77 13.94
CA VAL A 97 19.46 4.67 12.80
C VAL A 97 18.01 4.63 13.30
N GLN A 98 17.75 3.91 14.39
CA GLN A 98 16.42 3.86 15.01
C GLN A 98 15.99 5.24 15.53
N ASP A 99 16.91 5.97 16.16
CA ASP A 99 16.68 7.34 16.65
C ASP A 99 16.41 8.31 15.50
N LEU A 100 17.14 8.17 14.39
CA LEU A 100 16.92 8.95 13.17
C LEU A 100 15.54 8.66 12.56
N ILE A 101 15.16 7.39 12.47
CA ILE A 101 13.83 6.96 11.98
C ILE A 101 12.73 7.49 12.90
N ALA A 102 12.89 7.38 14.21
CA ALA A 102 11.92 7.86 15.19
C ALA A 102 11.77 9.39 15.12
N SER A 103 12.88 10.12 14.96
CA SER A 103 12.89 11.57 14.80
C SER A 103 12.22 11.99 13.50
N ALA A 104 12.55 11.33 12.38
CA ALA A 104 11.91 11.56 11.09
C ALA A 104 10.40 11.27 11.14
N TRP A 105 10.00 10.17 11.77
CA TRP A 105 8.60 9.82 11.97
C TRP A 105 7.86 10.85 12.82
N THR A 106 8.49 11.32 13.89
CA THR A 106 7.94 12.36 14.77
C THR A 106 7.79 13.68 14.02
N ALA A 107 8.77 14.07 13.20
CA ALA A 107 8.70 15.24 12.35
C ALA A 107 7.57 15.12 11.31
N VAL A 108 7.45 13.99 10.62
CA VAL A 108 6.36 13.72 9.66
C VAL A 108 5.00 13.78 10.34
N ARG A 109 4.85 13.14 11.50
CA ARG A 109 3.62 13.20 12.30
C ARG A 109 3.29 14.64 12.69
N SER A 110 4.28 15.39 13.19
CA SER A 110 4.13 16.79 13.57
C SER A 110 3.70 17.66 12.38
N MET A 111 4.32 17.46 11.21
CA MET A 111 3.94 18.14 9.98
C MET A 111 2.51 17.80 9.54
N ILE A 112 2.10 16.53 9.63
CA ILE A 112 0.74 16.09 9.27
C ILE A 112 -0.29 16.68 10.22
N VAL A 113 -0.03 16.63 11.54
CA VAL A 113 -0.92 17.19 12.57
C VAL A 113 -1.03 18.71 12.42
N SER A 114 0.11 19.40 12.30
CA SER A 114 0.14 20.86 12.09
C SER A 114 -0.56 21.27 10.79
N ALA A 115 -0.38 20.51 9.70
CA ALA A 115 -1.09 20.77 8.44
C ALA A 115 -2.58 20.42 8.47
N ALA A 116 -3.01 19.53 9.38
CA ALA A 116 -4.42 19.20 9.58
C ALA A 116 -5.12 20.22 10.46
N GLU A 117 -4.43 20.78 11.46
CA GLU A 117 -4.93 21.79 12.39
C GLU A 117 -4.99 23.19 11.77
N ASP A 118 -4.11 23.53 10.82
CA ASP A 118 -4.15 24.81 10.14
C ASP A 118 -5.06 24.81 8.91
N GLU A 119 -6.20 25.50 9.01
CA GLU A 119 -7.20 25.57 7.95
C GLU A 119 -6.67 26.19 6.64
N ARG A 120 -5.56 26.94 6.70
CA ARG A 120 -4.91 27.61 5.57
C ARG A 120 -3.64 26.93 5.07
N SER A 121 -3.27 25.75 5.60
CA SER A 121 -2.06 25.04 5.18
C SER A 121 -2.03 24.79 3.66
N GLU A 122 -0.99 25.29 2.98
CA GLU A 122 -0.74 25.05 1.55
C GLU A 122 -0.69 23.55 1.22
N LEU A 123 -0.24 22.73 2.17
CA LEU A 123 -0.21 21.27 2.03
C LEU A 123 -1.64 20.71 1.93
N ARG A 124 -2.56 21.15 2.80
CA ARG A 124 -3.96 20.70 2.78
C ARG A 124 -4.66 21.14 1.49
N LEU A 125 -4.42 22.37 1.04
CA LEU A 125 -4.95 22.88 -0.23
C LEU A 125 -4.40 22.08 -1.42
N ARG A 126 -3.10 21.78 -1.43
CA ARG A 126 -2.45 21.01 -2.51
C ARG A 126 -2.83 19.54 -2.51
N VAL A 127 -3.00 18.93 -1.33
CA VAL A 127 -3.51 17.55 -1.17
C VAL A 127 -4.97 17.49 -1.61
N ARG A 128 -5.82 18.43 -1.18
CA ARG A 128 -7.21 18.52 -1.62
C ARG A 128 -7.31 18.70 -3.14
N ALA A 129 -6.52 19.60 -3.71
CA ALA A 129 -6.48 19.82 -5.15
C ALA A 129 -5.99 18.57 -5.90
N SER A 130 -4.97 17.88 -5.37
CA SER A 130 -4.46 16.64 -5.95
C SER A 130 -5.50 15.51 -5.89
N LEU A 131 -6.20 15.36 -4.76
CA LEU A 131 -7.28 14.39 -4.59
C LEU A 131 -8.46 14.66 -5.53
N LEU A 132 -8.88 15.93 -5.66
CA LEU A 132 -9.92 16.32 -6.62
C LEU A 132 -9.48 16.07 -8.06
N SER A 133 -8.21 16.36 -8.40
CA SER A 133 -7.67 16.08 -9.74
C SER A 133 -7.58 14.59 -10.05
N LEU A 134 -7.24 13.77 -9.04
CA LEU A 134 -7.21 12.32 -9.15
C LEU A 134 -8.63 11.76 -9.32
N GLY A 135 -9.60 12.25 -8.54
CA GLY A 135 -11.01 11.87 -8.67
C GLY A 135 -11.58 12.24 -10.04
N ALA A 136 -11.27 13.44 -10.55
CA ALA A 136 -11.67 13.85 -11.90
C ALA A 136 -11.04 12.97 -12.99
N ARG A 137 -9.76 12.59 -12.83
CA ARG A 137 -9.08 11.64 -13.74
C ARG A 137 -9.64 10.23 -13.64
N MET A 138 -9.94 9.75 -12.45
CA MET A 138 -10.62 8.46 -12.27
C MET A 138 -12.01 8.45 -12.90
N ALA A 139 -12.76 9.56 -12.87
CA ALA A 139 -14.07 9.64 -13.50
C ALA A 139 -14.02 9.65 -15.03
N SER A 140 -12.89 10.01 -15.63
CA SER A 140 -12.77 10.26 -17.07
C SER A 140 -11.80 9.34 -17.81
N ASP A 141 -10.83 8.72 -17.13
CA ASP A 141 -9.81 7.87 -17.75
C ASP A 141 -9.91 6.40 -17.27
N PRO A 142 -10.35 5.48 -18.13
CA PRO A 142 -10.43 4.05 -17.83
C PRO A 142 -9.07 3.42 -17.48
N LYS A 143 -7.94 3.95 -17.96
CA LYS A 143 -6.62 3.40 -17.62
C LYS A 143 -6.23 3.71 -16.17
N VAL A 144 -6.65 4.88 -15.66
CA VAL A 144 -6.44 5.24 -14.25
C VAL A 144 -7.33 4.38 -13.36
N GLN A 145 -8.59 4.16 -13.74
CA GLN A 145 -9.51 3.25 -13.04
C GLN A 145 -8.90 1.85 -12.90
N ALA A 146 -8.52 1.22 -14.02
CA ALA A 146 -7.96 -0.13 -14.02
C ALA A 146 -6.69 -0.25 -13.16
N LYS A 147 -5.86 0.81 -13.10
CA LYS A 147 -4.66 0.83 -12.27
C LYS A 147 -4.98 0.92 -10.78
N VAL A 148 -5.96 1.73 -10.42
CA VAL A 148 -6.45 1.84 -9.03
C VAL A 148 -7.12 0.54 -8.59
N ASP A 149 -7.93 -0.06 -9.45
CA ASP A 149 -8.59 -1.34 -9.17
C ASP A 149 -7.56 -2.44 -8.92
N GLY A 150 -6.52 -2.56 -9.77
CA GLY A 150 -5.45 -3.53 -9.55
C GLY A 150 -4.66 -3.29 -8.25
N TRP A 151 -4.49 -2.03 -7.83
CA TRP A 151 -3.86 -1.72 -6.54
C TRP A 151 -4.75 -2.11 -5.35
N VAL A 152 -6.05 -1.82 -5.43
CA VAL A 152 -7.02 -2.18 -4.40
C VAL A 152 -7.16 -3.70 -4.30
N GLU A 153 -7.24 -4.40 -5.43
CA GLU A 153 -7.26 -5.85 -5.50
C GLU A 153 -5.99 -6.44 -4.90
N GLY A 154 -4.81 -5.94 -5.29
CA GLY A 154 -3.53 -6.39 -4.73
C GLY A 154 -3.44 -6.18 -3.22
N ALA A 155 -3.90 -5.03 -2.72
CA ALA A 155 -3.96 -4.74 -1.29
C ALA A 155 -4.93 -5.69 -0.56
N ALA A 156 -6.10 -5.94 -1.12
CA ALA A 156 -7.07 -6.88 -0.57
C ALA A 156 -6.51 -8.31 -0.52
N VAL A 157 -5.89 -8.78 -1.60
CA VAL A 157 -5.22 -10.08 -1.66
C VAL A 157 -4.10 -10.16 -0.63
N TYR A 158 -3.29 -9.11 -0.49
CA TYR A 158 -2.22 -9.05 0.51
C TYR A 158 -2.77 -9.15 1.93
N VAL A 159 -3.83 -8.39 2.26
CA VAL A 159 -4.46 -8.43 3.58
C VAL A 159 -5.04 -9.81 3.86
N VAL A 160 -5.79 -10.37 2.92
CA VAL A 160 -6.41 -11.69 3.07
C VAL A 160 -5.36 -12.79 3.21
N THR A 161 -4.31 -12.78 2.39
CA THR A 161 -3.26 -13.82 2.44
C THR A 161 -2.39 -13.72 3.69
N THR A 162 -2.07 -12.50 4.13
CA THR A 162 -1.20 -12.26 5.28
C THR A 162 -1.92 -12.45 6.61
N TYR A 163 -3.16 -11.96 6.73
CA TYR A 163 -3.93 -11.94 7.98
C TYR A 163 -5.09 -12.94 8.00
N ARG A 164 -5.04 -14.00 7.16
CA ARG A 164 -6.11 -14.99 7.03
C ARG A 164 -6.56 -15.60 8.36
N LYS A 165 -5.60 -15.85 9.26
CA LYS A 165 -5.84 -16.55 10.53
C LYS A 165 -6.55 -15.64 11.51
N GLU A 166 -6.12 -14.38 11.58
CA GLU A 166 -6.69 -13.33 12.40
C GLU A 166 -8.12 -12.99 11.93
N ILE A 167 -8.34 -12.89 10.61
CA ILE A 167 -9.69 -12.67 10.04
C ILE A 167 -10.62 -13.83 10.40
N THR A 168 -10.14 -15.08 10.26
CA THR A 168 -10.93 -16.28 10.61
C THR A 168 -11.23 -16.32 12.11
N SER A 169 -10.26 -15.98 12.96
CA SER A 169 -10.47 -15.88 14.41
C SER A 169 -11.51 -14.82 14.73
N LEU A 170 -11.40 -13.61 14.18
CA LEU A 170 -12.36 -12.52 14.40
C LEU A 170 -13.78 -12.92 14.00
N ILE A 171 -13.96 -13.58 12.85
CA ILE A 171 -15.27 -14.08 12.42
C ILE A 171 -15.77 -15.14 13.42
N THR A 172 -14.92 -16.07 13.80
CA THR A 172 -15.27 -17.16 14.73
C THR A 172 -15.67 -16.62 16.10
N ASP A 173 -14.89 -15.69 16.64
CA ASP A 173 -15.13 -15.03 17.94
C ASP A 173 -16.38 -14.16 17.88
N THR A 174 -16.61 -13.47 16.74
CA THR A 174 -17.83 -12.68 16.53
C THR A 174 -19.07 -13.56 16.49
N VAL A 175 -19.03 -14.69 15.76
CA VAL A 175 -20.15 -15.65 15.68
C VAL A 175 -20.37 -16.35 17.02
N ALA A 176 -19.30 -16.72 17.72
CA ALA A 176 -19.37 -17.31 19.06
C ALA A 176 -19.95 -16.34 20.10
N GLY A 177 -19.76 -15.04 19.91
CA GLY A 177 -20.34 -13.98 20.74
C GLY A 177 -21.78 -13.61 20.39
N TRP A 178 -22.39 -14.20 19.34
CA TRP A 178 -23.79 -13.95 19.01
C TRP A 178 -24.70 -14.70 19.99
N ASP A 179 -25.57 -13.96 20.67
CA ASP A 179 -26.64 -14.54 21.46
C ASP A 179 -27.62 -15.28 20.53
N ALA A 180 -27.69 -16.60 20.73
CA ALA A 180 -28.53 -17.51 19.94
C ALA A 180 -30.01 -17.09 19.98
N GLU A 181 -30.48 -16.50 21.07
CA GLU A 181 -31.89 -16.16 21.24
C GLU A 181 -32.29 -14.88 20.47
N HIS A 182 -31.39 -13.88 20.42
CA HIS A 182 -31.59 -12.68 19.60
C HIS A 182 -31.39 -12.95 18.11
N THR A 183 -30.42 -13.80 17.76
CA THR A 183 -30.14 -14.18 16.37
C THR A 183 -31.27 -15.02 15.79
N THR A 184 -31.78 -15.99 16.56
CA THR A 184 -32.95 -16.79 16.16
C THR A 184 -34.18 -15.91 15.95
N ARG A 185 -34.48 -14.96 16.85
CA ARG A 185 -35.60 -14.01 16.66
C ARG A 185 -35.44 -13.13 15.42
N LYS A 186 -34.23 -12.68 15.08
CA LYS A 186 -33.97 -11.91 13.86
C LYS A 186 -34.15 -12.75 12.59
N ILE A 187 -33.66 -13.99 12.60
CA ILE A 187 -33.81 -14.93 11.50
C ILE A 187 -35.28 -15.32 11.33
N GLU A 188 -35.99 -15.63 12.42
CA GLU A 188 -37.41 -15.98 12.42
C GLU A 188 -38.29 -14.81 11.98
N ALA A 189 -37.98 -13.58 12.40
CA ALA A 189 -38.69 -12.38 11.93
C ALA A 189 -38.53 -12.12 10.42
N HIS A 190 -37.39 -12.52 9.83
CA HIS A 190 -37.14 -12.35 8.38
C HIS A 190 -37.58 -13.56 7.54
N ILE A 191 -37.57 -14.78 8.08
CA ILE A 191 -37.90 -16.02 7.34
C ILE A 191 -39.35 -16.48 7.59
N GLY A 192 -39.96 -16.11 8.72
CA GLY A 192 -41.28 -16.61 9.14
C GLY A 192 -42.42 -16.26 8.19
N ARG A 193 -42.38 -15.07 7.56
CA ARG A 193 -43.38 -14.65 6.56
C ARG A 193 -43.29 -15.48 5.28
N ASP A 194 -42.09 -15.84 4.84
CA ASP A 194 -41.87 -16.53 3.57
C ASP A 194 -42.26 -18.02 3.65
N LEU A 195 -42.07 -18.67 4.82
CA LEU A 195 -42.56 -20.02 5.08
C LEU A 195 -44.10 -20.11 5.11
N GLN A 196 -44.78 -19.04 5.55
CA GLN A 196 -46.25 -19.00 5.56
C GLN A 196 -46.84 -18.94 4.15
N PHE A 197 -46.17 -18.29 3.18
CA PHE A 197 -46.64 -18.25 1.80
C PHE A 197 -46.71 -19.63 1.15
N ILE A 198 -45.79 -20.55 1.46
CA ILE A 198 -45.85 -21.93 0.98
C ILE A 198 -47.11 -22.63 1.52
N ARG A 199 -47.42 -22.44 2.81
CA ARG A 199 -48.61 -23.04 3.44
C ARG A 199 -49.92 -22.46 2.90
N ILE A 200 -49.99 -21.14 2.70
CA ILE A 200 -51.16 -20.47 2.14
C ILE A 200 -51.36 -20.87 0.67
N ASN A 201 -50.30 -20.89 -0.14
CA ASN A 201 -50.39 -21.32 -1.54
C ASN A 201 -50.85 -22.78 -1.63
N GLY A 202 -50.40 -23.65 -0.73
CA GLY A 202 -50.85 -25.04 -0.65
C GLY A 202 -52.36 -25.20 -0.37
N THR A 203 -52.92 -24.44 0.58
CA THR A 203 -54.36 -24.52 0.89
C THR A 203 -55.24 -23.87 -0.19
N VAL A 204 -54.77 -22.78 -0.80
CA VAL A 204 -55.47 -22.10 -1.91
C VAL A 204 -55.52 -22.99 -3.16
N VAL A 205 -54.38 -23.56 -3.57
CA VAL A 205 -54.35 -24.47 -4.74
C VAL A 205 -55.14 -25.74 -4.46
N GLY A 206 -55.03 -26.32 -3.27
CA GLY A 206 -55.77 -27.51 -2.88
C GLY A 206 -57.29 -27.31 -2.87
N SER A 207 -57.77 -26.18 -2.34
CA SER A 207 -59.20 -25.86 -2.32
C SER A 207 -59.76 -25.55 -3.71
N LEU A 208 -59.00 -24.84 -4.56
CA LEU A 208 -59.37 -24.61 -5.97
C LEU A 208 -59.44 -25.91 -6.77
N ALA A 209 -58.45 -26.78 -6.63
CA ALA A 209 -58.44 -28.09 -7.28
C ALA A 209 -59.61 -28.97 -6.79
N GLY A 210 -59.87 -28.99 -5.48
CA GLY A 210 -61.00 -29.70 -4.90
C GLY A 210 -62.36 -29.19 -5.40
N LEU A 211 -62.53 -27.86 -5.47
CA LEU A 211 -63.74 -27.24 -6.01
C LEU A 211 -63.92 -27.54 -7.51
N LEU A 212 -62.83 -27.52 -8.28
CA LEU A 212 -62.85 -27.87 -9.70
C LEU A 212 -63.27 -29.33 -9.91
N ILE A 213 -62.69 -30.26 -9.14
CA ILE A 213 -63.04 -31.68 -9.20
C ILE A 213 -64.51 -31.89 -8.79
N TYR A 214 -64.95 -31.24 -7.70
CA TYR A 214 -66.34 -31.32 -7.24
C TYR A 214 -67.33 -30.82 -8.29
N THR A 215 -67.06 -29.64 -8.88
CA THR A 215 -67.94 -29.05 -9.90
C THR A 215 -67.99 -29.88 -11.18
N LEU A 216 -66.85 -30.39 -11.66
CA LEU A 216 -66.79 -31.30 -12.81
C LEU A 216 -67.51 -32.63 -12.52
N SER A 217 -67.31 -33.21 -11.33
CA SER A 217 -68.00 -34.43 -10.91
C SER A 217 -69.51 -34.24 -10.85
N ARG A 218 -69.98 -33.06 -10.44
CA ARG A 218 -71.42 -32.75 -10.29
C ARG A 218 -72.07 -32.28 -11.60
N ALA A 219 -71.28 -31.90 -12.60
CA ALA A 219 -71.76 -31.51 -13.92
C ALA A 219 -71.71 -32.65 -14.94
N LEU A 220 -70.78 -33.60 -14.78
CA LEU A 220 -70.62 -34.78 -15.65
C LEU A 220 -71.26 -36.05 -15.08
N GLY A 221 -71.58 -36.07 -13.79
CA GLY A 221 -72.43 -37.07 -13.15
C GLY A 221 -73.84 -36.52 -12.99
N ALA A 222 -74.84 -37.30 -13.39
CA ALA A 222 -76.28 -37.03 -13.20
C ALA A 222 -76.66 -36.72 -11.75
#